data_AF-A0A419HTA2-F1
#
_entry.id   AF-A0A419HTA2-F1
#
_cell.length_a   1.000
_cell.length_b   1.000
_cell.length_c   1.000
_cell.angle_alpha   90.00
_cell.angle_beta   90.00
_cell.angle_gamma   90.00
#
_symmetry.space_group_name_H-M   'P 1'
#
loop_
_entity.id
_entity.type
_entity.pdbx_description
1 polymer ?
#
loop_
_entity_poly.entity_id
_entity_poly.type
_entity_poly.pdbx_seq_one_letter_code
_entity_poly.pdbx_strand_id
1 'polypeptide(L)'
;MRIEPVDERNSSWEDDTPRFRVYLFQGGDEPGHSWAASTYDVTGATVLDTIRWAEEQAGTEQLYAVALVVDLDGGSASRQRGLVWILGVDANLSRPTDAQRNELAGMYARRAKPLSRGKSF
;
A
#
# COMPACT_ATOMS: atom_id res chain seq x y z
N MET A 1 0.07 13.26 -12.42
CA MET A 1 -0.50 12.11 -13.15
C MET A 1 -0.20 12.30 -14.64
N ARG A 2 0.25 11.26 -15.34
CA ARG A 2 0.45 11.23 -16.80
C ARG A 2 -0.31 10.02 -17.33
N ILE A 3 -1.06 10.19 -18.40
CA ILE A 3 -1.91 9.14 -19.00
C ILE A 3 -1.45 8.97 -20.44
N GLU A 4 -1.17 7.72 -20.84
CA GLU A 4 -0.67 7.39 -22.16
C GLU A 4 -1.38 6.13 -22.70
N PRO A 5 -1.70 6.07 -24.01
CA PRO A 5 -2.22 4.86 -24.62
C PRO A 5 -1.13 3.78 -24.67
N VAL A 6 -1.53 2.52 -24.48
CA VAL A 6 -0.64 1.35 -24.57
C VAL A 6 -1.25 0.31 -25.51
N ASP A 7 -0.41 -0.44 -26.22
CA ASP A 7 -0.82 -1.63 -26.98
C ASP A 7 -0.86 -2.82 -26.03
N GLU A 8 -2.03 -3.43 -25.85
CA GLU A 8 -2.25 -4.55 -24.96
C GLU A 8 -1.38 -5.77 -25.30
N ARG A 9 -0.93 -5.89 -26.55
CA ARG A 9 -0.07 -6.98 -27.01
C ARG A 9 1.38 -6.87 -26.51
N ASN A 10 1.72 -5.78 -25.82
CA ASN A 10 3.05 -5.56 -25.25
C ASN A 10 3.20 -6.11 -23.81
N SER A 11 2.22 -6.85 -23.29
CA SER A 11 2.32 -7.55 -22.01
C SER A 11 3.21 -8.80 -22.16
N SER A 12 4.31 -8.87 -21.39
CA SER A 12 5.19 -10.04 -21.36
C SER A 12 4.86 -11.04 -20.26
N TRP A 13 4.04 -10.63 -19.28
CA TRP A 13 3.58 -11.46 -18.17
C TRP A 13 2.30 -10.86 -17.56
N GLU A 14 1.48 -11.71 -16.93
CA GLU A 14 0.27 -11.33 -16.20
C GLU A 14 0.14 -12.22 -14.96
N ASP A 15 -0.48 -11.70 -13.90
CA ASP A 15 -0.85 -12.45 -12.69
C ASP A 15 -2.29 -12.10 -12.32
N ASP A 16 -3.17 -13.09 -12.41
CA ASP A 16 -4.60 -12.99 -12.11
C ASP A 16 -4.92 -13.27 -10.62
N THR A 17 -3.90 -13.60 -9.83
CA THR A 17 -3.98 -13.92 -8.40
C THR A 17 -3.12 -12.98 -7.54
N PRO A 18 -3.34 -11.65 -7.62
CA PRO A 18 -2.47 -10.70 -6.95
C PRO A 18 -2.44 -10.92 -5.43
N ARG A 19 -1.24 -10.81 -4.86
CA ARG A 19 -1.03 -10.70 -3.42
C ARG A 19 -0.76 -9.25 -3.07
N PHE A 20 -1.67 -8.64 -2.32
CA PHE A 20 -1.46 -7.32 -1.74
C PHE A 20 -0.84 -7.45 -0.35
N ARG A 21 0.02 -6.52 0.02
CA ARG A 21 0.52 -6.37 1.39
C ARG A 21 -0.01 -5.08 1.99
N VAL A 22 -0.69 -5.22 3.11
CA VAL A 22 -1.24 -4.12 3.90
C VAL A 22 -0.36 -3.90 5.12
N TYR A 23 -0.03 -2.64 5.35
CA TYR A 23 0.61 -2.17 6.58
C TYR A 23 -0.39 -1.32 7.34
N LEU A 24 -0.58 -1.62 8.63
CA LEU A 24 -1.30 -0.79 9.57
C LEU A 24 -0.28 -0.24 10.56
N PHE A 25 -0.13 1.09 10.58
CA PHE A 25 0.85 1.79 11.40
C PHE A 25 0.15 2.45 12.59
N GLN A 26 0.65 2.17 13.79
CA GLN A 26 0.20 2.75 15.04
C GLN A 26 1.33 3.50 15.74
N GLY A 27 0.99 4.62 16.40
CA GLY A 27 1.95 5.46 17.12
C GLY A 27 2.60 6.50 16.21
N GLY A 28 3.91 6.74 16.34
CA GLY A 28 4.72 7.54 15.42
C GLY A 28 4.38 9.04 15.24
N ASP A 29 3.27 9.51 15.81
CA ASP A 29 2.82 10.91 15.75
C ASP A 29 3.67 11.85 16.64
N GLU A 30 4.36 11.29 17.63
CA GLU A 30 5.18 12.04 18.58
C GLU A 30 6.64 12.17 18.12
N PRO A 31 7.31 13.32 18.36
CA PRO A 31 8.70 13.51 18.00
C PRO A 31 9.62 12.43 18.62
N GLY A 32 10.35 11.71 17.78
CA GLY A 32 11.33 10.71 18.20
C GLY A 32 10.79 9.28 18.31
N HIS A 33 9.51 9.03 17.99
CA HIS A 33 8.92 7.69 17.98
C HIS A 33 8.83 7.12 16.56
N SER A 34 9.12 5.82 16.41
CA SER A 34 8.88 5.07 15.18
C SER A 34 7.48 4.47 15.18
N TRP A 35 6.98 4.14 13.99
CA TRP A 35 5.68 3.47 13.83
C TRP A 35 5.82 1.99 14.15
N ALA A 36 4.94 1.47 15.02
CA ALA A 36 4.72 0.03 15.11
C ALA A 36 3.85 -0.39 13.91
N ALA A 37 4.21 -1.49 13.24
CA ALA A 37 3.52 -1.94 12.04
C ALA A 37 2.95 -3.35 12.22
N SER A 38 1.63 -3.51 12.05
CA SER A 38 1.00 -4.80 11.79
C SER A 38 0.91 -5.00 10.27
N THR A 39 1.36 -6.15 9.78
CA THR A 39 1.49 -6.42 8.34
C THR A 39 0.70 -7.66 7.95
N TYR A 40 -0.08 -7.56 6.87
CA TYR A 40 -0.94 -8.62 6.37
C TYR A 40 -0.76 -8.80 4.87
N ASP A 41 -0.65 -10.05 4.42
CA ASP A 41 -0.80 -10.37 3.00
C ASP A 41 -2.29 -10.70 2.73
N VAL A 42 -2.87 -10.06 1.73
CA VAL A 42 -4.26 -10.22 1.28
C VAL A 42 -4.24 -10.81 -0.13
N THR A 43 -4.90 -11.95 -0.31
CA THR A 43 -4.99 -12.69 -1.57
C THR A 43 -6.45 -13.01 -1.89
N GLY A 44 -6.79 -13.20 -3.17
CA GLY A 44 -8.16 -13.53 -3.57
C GLY A 44 -9.14 -12.37 -3.42
N ALA A 45 -8.62 -11.14 -3.39
CA ALA A 45 -9.39 -9.91 -3.28
C ALA A 45 -8.94 -8.93 -4.37
N THR A 46 -9.79 -7.98 -4.74
CA THR A 46 -9.38 -6.89 -5.62
C THR A 46 -8.60 -5.82 -4.84
N VAL A 47 -7.96 -4.90 -5.55
CA VAL A 47 -7.29 -3.74 -4.93
C VAL A 47 -8.29 -2.88 -4.14
N LEU A 48 -9.52 -2.71 -4.64
CA LEU A 48 -10.55 -1.92 -3.97
C LEU A 48 -11.05 -2.59 -2.69
N ASP A 49 -11.24 -3.91 -2.71
CA ASP A 49 -11.61 -4.67 -1.52
C ASP A 49 -10.52 -4.60 -0.45
N THR A 50 -9.25 -4.70 -0.87
CA THR A 50 -8.09 -4.61 0.02
C THR A 50 -8.00 -3.23 0.67
N ILE A 51 -8.16 -2.15 -0.10
CA ILE A 51 -8.15 -0.78 0.42
C ILE A 51 -9.31 -0.55 1.39
N ARG A 52 -10.51 -1.02 1.04
CA ARG A 52 -11.70 -0.92 1.91
C ARG A 52 -11.45 -1.63 3.24
N TRP A 53 -10.97 -2.87 3.19
CA TRP A 53 -10.63 -3.64 4.40
C TRP A 53 -9.54 -2.94 5.22
N ALA A 54 -8.46 -2.47 4.59
CA ALA A 54 -7.37 -1.78 5.27
C ALA A 54 -7.87 -0.51 5.99
N GLU A 55 -8.74 0.26 5.34
CA GLU A 55 -9.35 1.44 5.92
C GLU A 55 -10.26 1.11 7.10
N GLU A 56 -11.11 0.07 6.98
CA GLU A 56 -11.96 -0.41 8.06
C GLU A 56 -11.13 -0.87 9.28
N GLN A 57 -10.02 -1.57 9.06
CA GLN A 57 -9.12 -2.01 10.15
C GLN A 57 -8.35 -0.85 10.78
N ALA A 58 -7.90 0.11 9.98
CA ALA A 58 -7.13 1.24 10.47
C ALA A 58 -7.99 2.18 11.34
N GLY A 59 -9.27 2.34 10.97
CA GLY A 59 -10.19 3.26 11.63
C GLY A 59 -9.66 4.69 11.60
N THR A 60 -9.86 5.43 12.70
CA THR A 60 -9.38 6.82 12.87
C THR A 60 -8.03 6.91 13.58
N GLU A 61 -7.49 5.78 14.03
CA GLU A 61 -6.33 5.76 14.94
C GLU A 61 -5.03 5.43 14.21
N GLN A 62 -5.10 4.61 13.17
CA GLN A 62 -3.93 4.10 12.47
C GLN A 62 -3.78 4.72 11.08
N LEU A 63 -2.55 4.74 10.58
CA LEU A 63 -2.31 4.94 9.16
C LEU A 63 -2.31 3.58 8.46
N TYR A 64 -2.65 3.56 7.18
CA TYR A 64 -2.52 2.36 6.36
C TYR A 64 -1.86 2.64 5.02
N ALA A 65 -1.13 1.63 4.54
CA ALA A 65 -0.53 1.61 3.21
C ALA A 65 -0.71 0.22 2.56
N VAL A 66 -0.79 0.20 1.24
CA VAL A 66 -1.02 -1.02 0.44
C VAL A 66 0.03 -1.10 -0.67
N ALA A 67 0.65 -2.27 -0.81
CA ALA A 67 1.56 -2.59 -1.90
C ALA A 67 1.10 -3.87 -2.63
N LEU A 68 1.43 -4.00 -3.91
CA LEU A 68 1.44 -5.28 -4.61
C LEU A 68 2.75 -6.01 -4.27
N VAL A 69 2.65 -7.27 -3.89
CA VAL A 69 3.81 -8.14 -3.70
C VAL A 69 4.16 -8.76 -5.05
N VAL A 70 5.40 -8.59 -5.48
CA VAL A 70 5.94 -9.23 -6.69
C VAL A 70 6.95 -10.27 -6.23
N ASP A 71 6.69 -11.55 -6.50
CA ASP A 71 7.68 -12.60 -6.29
C ASP A 71 8.73 -12.48 -7.40
N LEU A 72 9.97 -12.16 -7.03
CA LEU A 72 11.10 -12.04 -7.95
C LEU A 72 11.83 -13.38 -8.02
N ASP A 73 12.07 -13.84 -9.25
CA ASP A 73 12.91 -15.01 -9.49
C ASP A 73 14.36 -14.70 -9.11
N GLY A 74 14.73 -15.08 -7.89
CA GLY A 74 16.11 -15.10 -7.42
C GLY A 74 16.71 -16.47 -7.70
N GLY A 75 17.80 -16.56 -8.47
CA GLY A 75 18.54 -17.81 -8.74
C GLY A 75 19.21 -18.45 -7.50
N SER A 76 18.75 -18.16 -6.29
CA SER A 76 19.22 -18.71 -5.02
C SER A 76 18.02 -19.08 -4.15
N ALA A 77 18.20 -20.03 -3.24
CA ALA A 77 17.18 -20.82 -2.55
C ALA A 77 16.11 -20.07 -1.71
N SER A 78 16.04 -18.73 -1.75
CA SER A 78 14.94 -17.94 -1.21
C SER A 78 14.34 -17.03 -2.29
N ARG A 79 13.06 -17.26 -2.63
CA ARG A 79 12.27 -16.32 -3.43
C ARG A 79 12.32 -14.94 -2.77
N GLN A 80 12.85 -13.95 -3.48
CA GLN A 80 12.85 -12.57 -2.99
C GLN A 80 11.50 -11.94 -3.31
N ARG A 81 10.90 -11.24 -2.35
CA ARG A 81 9.65 -10.50 -2.56
C ARG A 81 9.95 -9.03 -2.73
N GLY A 82 9.61 -8.49 -3.89
CA GLY A 82 9.53 -7.07 -4.15
C GLY A 82 8.18 -6.50 -3.73
N LEU A 83 8.14 -5.19 -3.54
CA LEU A 83 6.92 -4.44 -3.25
C LEU A 83 6.76 -3.31 -4.28
N VAL A 84 5.56 -3.19 -4.85
CA VAL A 84 5.14 -2.04 -5.64
C VAL A 84 4.06 -1.30 -4.83
N TRP A 85 4.38 -0.12 -4.32
CA TRP A 85 3.42 0.66 -3.52
C TRP A 85 2.26 1.16 -4.39
N ILE A 86 1.04 0.82 -3.98
CA ILE A 86 -0.21 1.23 -4.65
C ILE A 86 -0.80 2.45 -3.95
N LEU A 87 -0.81 2.44 -2.62
CA LEU A 87 -1.41 3.48 -1.80
C LEU A 87 -0.54 3.74 -0.56
N GLY A 88 -0.14 4.99 -0.36
CA GLY A 88 0.71 5.37 0.76
C GLY A 88 2.15 4.86 0.61
N VAL A 89 2.84 4.74 1.74
CA VAL A 89 4.25 4.37 1.81
C VAL A 89 4.56 3.74 3.18
N ASP A 90 5.74 3.15 3.33
CA ASP A 90 6.27 2.79 4.65
C ASP A 90 6.41 4.05 5.53
N ALA A 91 5.73 4.07 6.67
CA ALA A 91 5.78 5.19 7.61
C ALA A 91 7.13 5.29 8.35
N ASN A 92 7.98 4.25 8.30
CA ASN A 92 9.29 4.20 8.95
C ASN A 92 10.46 4.57 8.03
N LEU A 93 10.22 5.30 6.93
CA LEU A 93 11.29 5.77 6.05
C LEU A 93 12.30 6.68 6.77
N SER A 94 13.58 6.31 6.72
CA SER A 94 14.65 7.09 7.38
C SER A 94 15.01 8.39 6.64
N ARG A 95 14.87 8.42 5.31
CA ARG A 95 15.15 9.58 4.45
C ARG A 95 14.16 9.64 3.28
N PRO A 96 12.91 10.09 3.51
CA PRO A 96 11.89 10.10 2.46
C PRO A 96 12.24 11.12 1.37
N THR A 97 11.87 10.81 0.12
CA THR A 97 11.81 11.79 -0.98
C THR A 97 10.60 12.72 -0.82
N ASP A 98 10.50 13.78 -1.63
CA ASP A 98 9.31 14.65 -1.62
C ASP A 98 8.03 13.90 -1.98
N ALA A 99 8.10 12.99 -2.96
CA ALA A 99 6.96 12.15 -3.32
C ALA A 99 6.51 11.28 -2.14
N GLN A 100 7.46 10.66 -1.42
CA GLN A 100 7.14 9.84 -0.25
C GLN A 100 6.59 10.67 0.91
N ARG A 101 7.08 11.90 1.12
CA ARG A 101 6.50 12.84 2.09
C ARG A 101 5.04 13.17 1.75
N ASN A 102 4.75 13.41 0.48
CA ASN A 102 3.38 13.68 0.02
C ASN A 102 2.46 12.47 0.22
N GLU A 103 2.94 11.26 -0.06
CA GLU A 103 2.17 10.03 0.21
C GLU A 103 1.88 9.84 1.70
N LEU A 104 2.87 10.09 2.57
CA LEU A 104 2.69 10.04 4.01
C LEU A 104 1.68 11.09 4.50
N ALA A 105 1.74 12.33 3.98
CA ALA A 105 0.73 13.35 4.24
C ALA A 105 -0.67 12.90 3.80
N GLY A 106 -0.77 12.21 2.66
CA GLY A 106 -2.00 11.58 2.19
C GLY A 106 -2.53 10.51 3.14
N MET A 107 -1.66 9.71 3.75
CA MET A 107 -2.05 8.73 4.78
C MET A 107 -2.71 9.41 5.98
N TYR A 108 -2.12 10.48 6.50
CA TYR A 108 -2.72 11.28 7.58
C TYR A 108 -4.08 11.87 7.19
N ALA A 109 -4.20 12.40 5.96
CA ALA A 109 -5.44 12.96 5.49
C ALA A 109 -6.56 11.91 5.41
N ARG A 110 -6.25 10.67 4.98
CA ARG A 110 -7.22 9.56 4.93
C ARG A 110 -7.66 9.11 6.31
N ARG A 111 -6.78 9.12 7.31
CA ARG A 111 -7.14 8.87 8.71
C ARG A 111 -8.23 9.83 9.20
N ALA A 112 -8.17 11.10 8.79
CA ALA A 112 -9.18 12.11 9.12
C ALA A 112 -10.45 12.02 8.23
N LYS A 113 -10.31 11.58 6.98
CA LYS A 113 -11.39 11.49 6.00
C LYS A 113 -11.29 10.19 5.18
N PRO A 114 -11.96 9.10 5.63
CA PRO A 114 -11.96 7.81 4.94
C PRO A 114 -12.49 7.91 3.50
N LEU A 115 -11.92 7.09 2.60
CA LEU A 115 -12.26 6.98 1.18
C LEU A 115 -13.68 6.40 0.98
N SER A 116 -14.11 5.49 1.84
CA SER A 116 -15.39 4.76 1.77
C SER A 116 -16.64 5.62 2.01
N ARG A 117 -16.52 6.92 2.32
CA ARG A 117 -17.68 7.82 2.48
C ARG A 117 -18.33 8.30 1.17
N GLY A 118 -17.94 7.76 0.01
CA GLY A 118 -18.61 7.96 -1.28
C GLY A 118 -19.58 6.82 -1.58
N LYS A 119 -20.88 7.13 -1.66
CA LYS A 119 -22.05 6.29 -2.00
C LYS A 119 -21.74 4.85 -2.48
N SER A 120 -22.33 3.86 -1.78
CA SER A 120 -22.68 2.58 -2.40
C SER A 120 -23.45 2.85 -3.70
N PHE A 121 -22.97 2.25 -4.80
CA PHE A 121 -23.69 2.20 -6.07
C PHE A 121 -24.97 1.37 -5.93
#